data_AF-A0A3E1NJE5-F1
#
_entry.id   AF-A0A3E1NJE5-F1
#
_cell.length_a   1.000
_cell.length_b   1.000
_cell.length_c   1.000
_cell.angle_alpha   90.00
_cell.angle_beta   90.00
_cell.angle_gamma   90.00
#
_symmetry.space_group_name_H-M   'P 1'
#
loop_
_entity.id
_entity.type
_entity.pdbx_description
1 polymer ?
#
loop_
_entity_poly.entity_id
_entity_poly.type
_entity_poly.pdbx_seq_one_letter_code
_entity_poly.pdbx_strand_id
1 'polypeptide(L)'
;MSTVNYADKVFVRTFTHEGKKLYASFHPEVIIDRDEYETTGRYLVVLLHPTLGLESFYLNYHNEAQRWLIDDNAPEIVEDELLEWLGNQVETPKAA
;
A
#
# COMPACT_ATOMS: atom_id res chain seq x y z
N MET A 1 -17.24 0.17 -24.75
CA MET A 1 -15.94 0.12 -24.06
C MET A 1 -16.18 0.50 -22.62
N SER A 2 -15.87 -0.41 -21.69
CA SER A 2 -15.83 -0.10 -20.27
C SER A 2 -14.58 0.74 -20.02
N THR A 3 -14.72 1.92 -19.42
CA THR A 3 -13.56 2.71 -19.01
C THR A 3 -13.02 2.11 -17.71
N VAL A 4 -11.79 1.62 -17.71
CA VAL A 4 -11.13 1.11 -16.50
C VAL A 4 -10.98 2.26 -15.50
N ASN A 5 -11.56 2.12 -14.30
CA ASN A 5 -11.43 3.10 -13.24
C ASN A 5 -10.25 2.77 -12.34
N TYR A 6 -9.18 3.57 -12.43
CA TYR A 6 -7.95 3.42 -11.64
C TYR A 6 -8.15 3.58 -10.12
N ALA A 7 -9.29 4.11 -9.68
CA ALA A 7 -9.62 4.25 -8.28
C ALA A 7 -10.35 3.04 -7.67
N ASP A 8 -10.83 2.08 -8.49
CA ASP A 8 -11.75 1.03 -8.04
C ASP A 8 -11.17 0.13 -6.95
N LYS A 9 -9.87 -0.11 -6.94
CA LYS A 9 -9.20 -0.94 -5.93
C LYS A 9 -8.30 -0.13 -4.97
N VAL A 10 -8.42 1.20 -4.99
CA VAL A 10 -7.77 2.04 -3.98
C VAL A 10 -8.49 1.88 -2.66
N PHE A 11 -7.75 1.70 -1.57
CA PHE A 11 -8.35 1.59 -0.24
C PHE A 11 -7.57 2.35 0.82
N VAL A 12 -8.24 2.67 1.92
CA VAL A 12 -7.64 3.38 3.06
C VAL A 12 -7.69 2.49 4.30
N ARG A 13 -6.65 2.54 5.12
CA ARG A 13 -6.59 1.92 6.45
C ARG A 13 -6.03 2.88 7.47
N THR A 14 -6.36 2.60 8.72
CA THR A 14 -5.90 3.39 9.86
C THR A 14 -5.16 2.51 10.84
N PHE A 15 -4.04 3.00 11.34
CA PHE A 15 -3.23 2.36 12.36
C PHE A 15 -3.15 3.28 13.57
N THR A 16 -3.20 2.73 14.78
CA THR A 16 -2.99 3.53 15.99
C THR A 16 -1.71 3.04 16.64
N HIS A 17 -0.70 3.90 16.70
CA HIS A 17 0.59 3.62 17.32
C HIS A 17 0.94 4.77 18.27
N GLU A 18 1.33 4.45 19.50
CA GLU A 18 1.61 5.43 20.57
C GLU A 18 0.51 6.49 20.78
N GLY A 19 -0.75 6.10 20.64
CA GLY A 19 -1.90 7.01 20.76
C GLY A 19 -2.08 8.00 19.60
N LYS A 20 -1.25 7.91 18.55
CA LYS A 20 -1.40 8.66 17.31
C LYS A 20 -2.10 7.80 16.27
N LYS A 21 -3.09 8.38 15.59
CA LYS A 21 -3.81 7.71 14.51
C LYS A 21 -3.18 8.07 13.17
N LEU A 22 -2.65 7.06 12.49
CA LEU A 22 -2.07 7.12 11.16
C LEU A 22 -3.13 6.75 10.12
N TYR A 23 -2.97 7.29 8.91
CA TYR A 23 -3.81 7.00 7.75
C TYR A 23 -2.90 6.63 6.58
N ALA A 24 -3.16 5.48 5.98
CA ALA A 24 -2.48 5.01 4.78
C ALA A 24 -3.51 4.74 3.68
N SER A 25 -3.28 5.28 2.49
CA SER A 25 -4.01 4.90 1.28
C SER A 25 -3.12 4.02 0.41
N PHE A 26 -3.72 2.98 -0.16
CA PHE A 26 -3.04 1.94 -0.92
C PHE A 26 -3.58 1.99 -2.35
N HIS A 27 -2.67 2.19 -3.30
CA HIS A 27 -2.97 2.34 -4.71
C HIS A 27 -2.29 1.18 -5.45
N PRO A 28 -3.04 0.14 -5.85
CA PRO A 28 -2.45 -0.97 -6.59
C PRO A 28 -1.91 -0.49 -7.93
N GLU A 29 -0.70 -0.90 -8.27
CA GLU A 29 -0.17 -0.82 -9.63
C GLU A 29 -0.89 -1.84 -10.51
N VAL A 30 -1.29 -1.40 -11.71
CA VAL A 30 -2.14 -2.17 -12.60
C VAL A 30 -1.56 -2.24 -14.00
N ILE A 31 -1.67 -3.43 -14.61
CA ILE A 31 -1.44 -3.63 -16.04
C ILE A 31 -2.81 -3.64 -16.71
N ILE A 32 -2.91 -2.96 -17.85
CA ILE A 32 -4.11 -2.98 -18.69
C ILE A 32 -3.70 -3.50 -20.06
N ASP A 33 -3.99 -4.78 -20.30
CA ASP A 33 -4.10 -5.32 -21.65
C ASP A 33 -5.59 -5.69 -21.87
N ARG A 34 -6.17 -5.19 -22.96
CA ARG A 34 -7.51 -5.56 -23.47
C ARG A 34 -8.63 -5.71 -22.41
N ASP A 35 -8.89 -4.64 -21.66
CA ASP A 35 -10.06 -4.47 -20.77
C ASP A 35 -10.03 -5.20 -19.41
N GLU A 36 -8.92 -5.82 -18.99
CA GLU A 36 -8.80 -6.47 -17.68
C GLU A 36 -8.02 -5.62 -16.65
N TYR A 37 -8.54 -5.53 -15.42
CA TYR A 37 -7.87 -4.87 -14.27
C TYR A 37 -7.03 -5.92 -13.54
N GLU A 38 -5.77 -6.07 -13.96
CA GLU A 38 -4.80 -6.95 -13.34
C GLU A 38 -3.85 -6.14 -12.45
N THR A 39 -3.72 -6.54 -11.18
CA THR A 39 -2.77 -5.91 -10.24
C THR A 39 -1.41 -6.59 -10.33
N THR A 40 -0.32 -5.83 -10.38
CA THR A 40 1.04 -6.40 -10.47
C THR A 40 1.54 -7.00 -9.15
N GLY A 41 0.82 -6.80 -8.05
CA GLY A 41 1.31 -7.12 -6.71
C GLY A 41 2.23 -6.05 -6.12
N ARG A 42 2.25 -4.85 -6.72
CA ARG A 42 2.90 -3.64 -6.20
C ARG A 42 1.86 -2.60 -5.81
N TYR A 43 2.11 -1.89 -4.72
CA TYR A 43 1.22 -0.83 -4.22
C TYR A 43 2.00 0.45 -3.99
N LEU A 44 1.51 1.57 -4.52
CA LEU A 44 1.90 2.88 -4.01
C LEU A 44 1.14 3.12 -2.72
N VAL A 45 1.88 3.27 -1.62
CA VAL A 45 1.35 3.62 -0.32
C VAL A 45 1.57 5.12 -0.10
N VAL A 46 0.51 5.82 0.28
CA VAL A 46 0.58 7.22 0.72
C VAL A 46 0.18 7.25 2.19
N LEU A 47 1.14 7.58 3.05
CA LEU A 47 1.04 7.60 4.50
C LEU A 47 1.13 9.04 5.01
N LEU A 48 0.17 9.45 5.85
CA LEU A 48 0.27 10.72 6.56
C LEU A 48 0.86 10.47 7.96
N HIS A 49 2.17 10.63 8.09
CA HIS A 49 2.90 10.46 9.33
C HIS A 49 2.78 11.71 10.23
N PRO A 50 2.50 11.56 11.54
CA PRO A 50 2.24 12.70 12.42
C PRO A 50 3.42 13.63 12.63
N THR A 51 4.66 13.15 12.45
CA THR A 51 5.88 13.95 12.63
C THR A 51 6.63 14.23 11.34
N LEU A 52 6.48 13.39 10.31
CA LEU A 52 7.26 13.50 9.06
C LEU A 52 6.42 14.13 7.95
N GLY A 53 5.10 14.17 8.10
CA GLY A 53 4.20 14.66 7.07
C GLY A 53 3.82 13.57 6.08
N LEU A 54 3.72 13.94 4.81
CA LEU A 54 3.27 13.03 3.75
C LEU A 54 4.44 12.18 3.27
N GLU A 55 4.35 10.88 3.50
CA GLU A 55 5.29 9.89 2.99
C GLU A 55 4.65 9.08 1.86
N SER A 56 5.40 8.83 0.80
CA SER A 56 4.93 8.01 -0.32
C SER A 56 6.01 7.04 -0.78
N PHE A 57 5.68 5.76 -0.86
CA PHE A 57 6.62 4.70 -1.19
C PHE A 57 5.92 3.51 -1.83
N TYR A 58 6.69 2.63 -2.47
CA TYR A 58 6.18 1.41 -3.07
C TYR A 58 6.36 0.23 -2.14
N LEU A 59 5.28 -0.55 -1.97
CA LEU A 59 5.25 -1.81 -1.25
C LEU A 59 5.12 -2.96 -2.26
N ASN A 60 6.01 -3.93 -2.19
CA ASN A 60 6.08 -5.08 -3.08
C ASN A 60 6.06 -6.38 -2.29
N TYR A 61 5.42 -7.42 -2.85
CA TYR A 61 5.51 -8.74 -2.26
C TYR A 61 6.81 -9.44 -2.69
N HIS A 62 7.69 -9.74 -1.74
CA HIS A 62 8.93 -10.46 -2.01
C HIS A 62 8.71 -11.96 -1.82
N ASN A 63 8.66 -12.69 -2.93
CA ASN A 63 8.42 -14.14 -2.92
C ASN A 63 9.44 -14.92 -2.09
N GLU A 64 10.73 -14.54 -2.10
CA GLU A 64 11.75 -15.26 -1.32
C GLU A 64 11.58 -15.07 0.19
N ALA A 65 11.15 -13.87 0.60
CA ALA A 65 10.94 -13.52 2.00
C ALA A 65 9.50 -13.80 2.48
N GLN A 66 8.60 -14.19 1.57
CA GLN A 66 7.17 -14.41 1.80
C GLN A 66 6.50 -13.25 2.56
N ARG A 67 6.90 -12.01 2.28
CA ARG A 67 6.41 -10.82 2.97
C ARG A 67 6.45 -9.58 2.09
N TRP A 68 5.66 -8.58 2.47
CA TRP A 68 5.67 -7.26 1.87
C TRP A 68 6.87 -6.45 2.35
N LEU A 69 7.62 -5.86 1.42
CA LEU A 69 8.75 -4.99 1.71
C LEU A 69 8.63 -3.70 0.91
N ILE A 70 9.30 -2.67 1.40
CA ILE A 70 9.43 -1.41 0.68
C ILE A 70 10.60 -1.51 -0.29
N ASP A 71 10.47 -0.91 -1.48
CA ASP A 71 11.59 -0.81 -2.43
C ASP A 71 12.82 -0.13 -1.78
N ASP A 72 14.03 -0.56 -2.15
CA ASP A 72 15.32 -0.09 -1.61
C ASP A 72 15.54 1.43 -1.69
N ASN A 73 14.75 2.16 -2.48
CA ASN A 73 14.80 3.62 -2.62
C ASN A 73 13.82 4.38 -1.71
N ALA A 74 13.16 3.70 -0.79
CA ALA A 74 12.15 4.32 0.05
C ALA A 74 12.75 5.06 1.25
N PRO A 75 11.98 5.99 1.85
CA PRO A 75 12.43 6.72 3.03
C PRO A 75 12.81 5.73 4.14
N GLU A 76 14.00 5.90 4.71
CA GLU A 76 14.60 5.10 5.80
C GLU A 76 13.78 5.11 7.11
N ILE A 77 12.55 5.63 7.07
CA ILE A 77 11.80 6.14 8.22
C ILE A 77 10.55 5.31 8.53
N VAL A 78 10.25 4.27 7.74
CA VAL A 78 9.13 3.37 8.05
C VAL A 78 9.64 2.29 9.02
N GLU A 79 9.20 2.39 10.27
CA GLU A 79 9.51 1.42 11.32
C GLU A 79 8.99 0.01 10.97
N ASP A 80 9.68 -1.04 11.43
CA ASP A 80 9.36 -2.44 11.11
C ASP A 80 7.91 -2.82 11.45
N GLU A 81 7.40 -2.36 12.60
CA GLU A 81 6.01 -2.61 13.02
C GLU A 81 5.01 -1.99 12.06
N LEU A 82 5.29 -0.77 11.58
CA LEU A 82 4.44 -0.08 10.62
C LEU A 82 4.49 -0.77 9.25
N LEU A 83 5.66 -1.23 8.82
CA LEU A 83 5.82 -2.00 7.59
C LEU A 83 5.04 -3.32 7.64
N GLU A 84 5.16 -4.07 8.74
CA GLU A 84 4.40 -5.29 8.96
C GLU A 84 2.89 -5.00 8.92
N TRP A 85 2.45 -3.95 9.61
CA TRP A 85 1.05 -3.53 9.59
C TRP A 85 0.56 -3.21 8.18
N LEU A 86 1.33 -2.45 7.40
CA LEU A 86 1.02 -2.09 6.00
C LEU A 86 0.87 -3.34 5.13
N GLY A 87 1.79 -4.30 5.23
CA GLY A 87 1.72 -5.57 4.50
C GLY A 87 0.45 -6.36 4.80
N ASN A 88 0.09 -6.48 6.09
CA ASN A 88 -1.12 -7.18 6.53
C ASN A 88 -2.41 -6.55 5.97
N GLN A 89 -2.40 -5.25 5.65
CA GLN A 89 -3.56 -4.58 5.06
C GLN A 89 -3.81 -4.99 3.61
N VAL A 90 -2.76 -5.35 2.88
CA VAL A 90 -2.86 -5.76 1.47
C VAL A 90 -3.40 -7.18 1.34
N GLU A 91 -3.03 -8.07 2.26
CA GLU A 91 -3.52 -9.46 2.29
C GLU A 91 -4.98 -9.58 2.71
N THR A 92 -5.53 -8.54 3.36
CA THR A 92 -6.94 -8.50 3.79
C THR A 92 -7.69 -7.35 3.11
N PRO A 93 -8.11 -7.49 1.83
CA PRO A 93 -9.11 -6.60 1.28
C PRO A 93 -10.40 -6.81 2.07
N LYS A 94 -10.78 -5.83 2.91
CA LYS A 94 -12.07 -5.88 3.58
C LYS A 94 -13.13 -5.82 2.49
N ALA A 95 -14.03 -6.82 2.46
CA ALA A 95 -15.25 -6.75 1.68
C ALA A 95 -15.95 -5.41 1.98
N ALA A 96 -16.28 -4.69 0.91
CA ALA A 96 -17.02 -3.44 0.97
C ALA A 96 -18.41 -3.66 1.59
#